data_AF-A0A1Z4IHD9-F1
#
_entry.id   AF-A0A1Z4IHD9-F1
#
_cell.length_a   1.000
_cell.length_b   1.000
_cell.length_c   1.000
_cell.angle_alpha   90.00
_cell.angle_beta   90.00
_cell.angle_gamma   90.00
#
_symmetry.space_group_name_H-M   'P 1'
#
loop_
_entity.id
_entity.type
_entity.pdbx_description
1 polymer ?
#
loop_
_entity_poly.entity_id
_entity_poly.type
_entity_poly.pdbx_seq_one_letter_code
_entity_poly.pdbx_strand_id
1 'polypeptide(L)'
;MNVLGEVLQQLQEMPCTPQFRLNGEIQRTVKRYWQNVPGAIAYLKEAVRTWKGVKSPEVVFVAACKEGRKPEAQQAKSGVVAWFEWARKERIVIAMSGEVVYTPDGEAVAVAEMIRRFPVGFQG
;
A
#
# COMPACT_ATOMS: atom_id res chain seq x y z
N MET A 1 14.29 10.99 -13.61
CA MET A 1 13.06 10.29 -14.02
C MET A 1 11.87 11.14 -13.61
N ASN A 2 11.01 11.51 -14.56
CA ASN A 2 9.89 12.42 -14.34
C ASN A 2 8.71 11.62 -13.79
N VAL A 3 8.67 11.42 -12.47
CA VAL A 3 7.64 10.64 -11.74
C VAL A 3 6.22 11.05 -12.15
N LEU A 4 6.02 12.32 -12.48
CA LEU A 4 4.74 12.81 -12.99
C LEU A 4 4.37 12.10 -14.31
N GLY A 5 5.27 12.01 -15.28
CA GLY A 5 4.98 11.40 -16.59
C GLY A 5 4.55 9.94 -16.50
N GLU A 6 5.23 9.14 -15.67
CA GLU A 6 4.91 7.72 -15.47
C GLU A 6 3.55 7.52 -14.79
N VAL A 7 3.23 8.38 -13.82
CA VAL A 7 1.94 8.40 -13.12
C VAL A 7 0.81 8.74 -14.11
N LEU A 8 1.05 9.75 -14.96
CA LEU A 8 0.08 10.20 -15.96
C LEU A 8 -0.22 9.10 -16.97
N GLN A 9 0.80 8.40 -17.46
CA GLN A 9 0.65 7.28 -18.39
C GLN A 9 -0.15 6.13 -17.78
N GLN A 10 0.16 5.73 -16.54
CA GLN A 10 -0.55 4.65 -15.85
C GLN A 10 -2.03 4.94 -15.60
N LEU A 11 -2.40 6.21 -15.40
CA LEU A 11 -3.80 6.62 -15.22
C LEU A 11 -4.57 6.58 -16.55
N GLN A 12 -3.91 6.85 -17.68
CA GLN A 12 -4.52 6.80 -19.01
C GLN A 12 -4.75 5.38 -19.52
N GLU A 13 -3.89 4.44 -19.15
CA GLU A 13 -3.95 3.04 -19.60
C GLU A 13 -5.00 2.19 -18.84
N MET A 14 -5.75 2.77 -17.89
CA MET A 14 -6.75 2.04 -17.10
C MET A 14 -8.03 1.72 -17.91
N PRO A 15 -8.50 0.45 -17.92
CA PRO A 15 -9.51 -0.06 -18.87
C PRO A 15 -10.94 0.47 -18.67
N CYS A 16 -11.23 1.20 -17.57
CA CYS A 16 -12.58 1.68 -17.25
C CYS A 16 -12.69 3.21 -17.13
N THR A 17 -11.71 3.95 -17.66
CA THR A 17 -11.71 5.41 -17.65
C THR A 17 -11.85 5.96 -19.07
N PRO A 18 -13.08 6.21 -19.57
CA PRO A 18 -13.22 6.92 -20.84
C PRO A 18 -12.71 8.36 -20.79
N GLN A 19 -12.50 8.97 -19.61
CA GLN A 19 -11.83 10.26 -19.46
C GLN A 19 -11.33 10.46 -18.01
N PHE A 20 -10.20 9.87 -17.59
CA PHE A 20 -9.53 10.41 -16.39
C PHE A 20 -9.04 11.83 -16.73
N ARG A 21 -9.78 12.85 -16.31
CA ARG A 21 -9.49 14.23 -16.72
C ARG A 21 -8.43 14.81 -15.82
N LEU A 22 -7.24 14.94 -16.38
CA LEU A 22 -6.19 15.73 -15.78
C LEU A 22 -6.66 17.17 -15.62
N ASN A 23 -7.00 17.54 -14.40
CA ASN A 23 -7.37 18.90 -14.03
C ASN A 23 -6.30 19.49 -13.09
N GLY A 24 -6.41 20.79 -12.80
CA GLY A 24 -5.46 21.48 -11.93
C GLY A 24 -5.43 20.94 -10.50
N GLU A 25 -6.50 20.30 -10.03
CA GLU A 25 -6.55 19.66 -8.69
C GLU A 25 -5.71 18.39 -8.63
N ILE A 26 -5.78 17.54 -9.66
CA ILE A 26 -4.95 16.33 -9.76
C ILE A 26 -3.48 16.71 -9.79
N GLN A 27 -3.09 17.69 -10.62
CA GLN A 27 -1.69 18.12 -10.70
C GLN A 27 -1.17 18.68 -9.38
N ARG A 28 -1.97 19.50 -8.67
CA ARG A 28 -1.61 19.99 -7.33
C ARG A 28 -1.48 18.87 -6.31
N THR A 29 -2.38 17.89 -6.36
CA THR A 29 -2.38 16.75 -5.45
C THR A 29 -1.17 15.86 -5.66
N VAL A 30 -0.84 15.52 -6.92
CA VAL A 30 0.35 14.73 -7.25
C VAL A 30 1.64 15.45 -6.82
N LYS A 31 1.74 16.76 -7.05
CA LYS A 31 2.90 17.55 -6.60
C LYS A 31 3.02 17.59 -5.07
N ARG A 32 1.91 17.77 -4.36
CA ARG A 32 1.91 17.90 -2.89
C ARG A 32 2.09 16.57 -2.16
N TYR A 33 1.52 15.48 -2.68
CA TYR A 33 1.49 14.17 -2.03
C TYR A 33 2.22 13.10 -2.87
N TRP A 34 3.31 13.48 -3.54
CA TRP A 34 4.02 12.63 -4.50
C TRP A 34 4.42 11.25 -3.94
N GLN A 35 4.74 11.17 -2.65
CA GLN A 35 5.10 9.92 -1.96
C GLN A 35 3.94 8.92 -1.88
N ASN A 36 2.70 9.43 -1.83
CA ASN A 36 1.49 8.62 -1.70
C ASN A 36 0.93 8.20 -3.07
N VAL A 37 1.36 8.85 -4.14
CA VAL A 37 0.84 8.64 -5.49
C VAL A 37 0.94 7.19 -5.96
N PRO A 38 2.06 6.46 -5.78
CA PRO A 38 2.13 5.04 -6.17
C PRO A 38 1.09 4.17 -5.45
N GLY A 39 0.88 4.41 -4.16
CA GLY A 39 -0.14 3.73 -3.36
C GLY A 39 -1.56 4.07 -3.78
N ALA A 40 -1.81 5.34 -4.07
CA ALA A 40 -3.11 5.82 -4.55
C ALA A 40 -3.47 5.27 -5.94
N ILE A 41 -2.50 5.13 -6.86
CA ILE A 41 -2.72 4.47 -8.16
C ILE A 41 -3.10 3.00 -7.95
N ALA A 42 -2.36 2.30 -7.08
CA ALA A 42 -2.63 0.89 -6.81
C ALA A 42 -4.02 0.70 -6.19
N TYR A 43 -4.40 1.57 -5.24
CA TYR A 43 -5.72 1.59 -4.62
C TYR A 43 -6.82 1.84 -5.65
N LEU A 44 -6.62 2.82 -6.55
CA LEU A 44 -7.56 3.11 -7.63
C LEU A 44 -7.72 1.92 -8.59
N LYS A 45 -6.62 1.25 -8.95
CA LYS A 45 -6.64 0.05 -9.81
C LYS A 45 -7.46 -1.10 -9.20
N GLU A 46 -7.35 -1.31 -7.89
CA GLU A 46 -8.13 -2.32 -7.17
C GLU A 46 -9.61 -1.92 -7.02
N ALA A 47 -9.88 -0.66 -6.65
CA ALA A 47 -11.22 -0.12 -6.53
C ALA A 47 -11.99 -0.19 -7.86
N VAL A 48 -11.33 0.12 -8.99
CA VAL A 48 -11.92 0.02 -10.33
C VAL A 48 -12.25 -1.42 -10.72
N ARG A 49 -11.44 -2.40 -10.30
CA ARG A 49 -11.70 -3.82 -10.56
C ARG A 49 -12.87 -4.39 -9.77
N THR A 50 -13.14 -3.85 -8.60
CA THR A 50 -14.11 -4.40 -7.64
C THR A 50 -15.46 -3.66 -7.63
N TRP A 51 -15.53 -2.42 -8.13
CA TRP A 51 -16.74 -1.60 -8.05
C TRP A 51 -17.53 -1.46 -9.36
N LYS A 52 -18.80 -1.87 -9.33
CA LYS A 52 -19.83 -1.43 -10.30
C LYS A 52 -20.38 -0.07 -9.85
N GLY A 53 -19.92 1.03 -10.46
CA GLY A 53 -20.58 2.35 -10.31
C GLY A 53 -19.80 3.45 -9.56
N VAL A 54 -18.48 3.54 -9.72
CA VAL A 54 -17.71 4.70 -9.24
C VAL A 54 -18.20 5.98 -9.91
N LYS A 55 -18.63 6.97 -9.12
CA LYS A 55 -19.15 8.26 -9.63
C LYS A 55 -18.08 9.14 -10.28
N SER A 56 -16.81 9.09 -9.82
CA SER A 56 -15.66 9.72 -10.48
C SER A 56 -14.33 9.16 -9.94
N PRO A 57 -13.48 8.56 -10.80
CA PRO A 57 -12.16 8.02 -10.41
C PRO A 57 -11.18 9.10 -9.95
N GLU A 58 -11.34 10.35 -10.38
CA GLU A 58 -10.53 11.50 -9.96
C GLU A 58 -10.70 11.79 -8.46
N VAL A 59 -11.94 11.78 -7.97
CA VAL A 59 -12.24 12.02 -6.55
C VAL A 59 -11.61 10.94 -5.68
N VAL A 60 -11.72 9.68 -6.10
CA VAL A 60 -11.11 8.53 -5.40
C VAL A 60 -9.59 8.66 -5.37
N PHE A 61 -8.97 9.06 -6.48
CA PHE A 61 -7.52 9.25 -6.56
C PHE A 61 -7.03 10.40 -5.66
N VAL A 62 -7.73 11.53 -5.63
CA VAL A 62 -7.37 12.67 -4.79
C VAL A 62 -7.48 12.31 -3.30
N ALA A 63 -8.57 11.64 -2.91
CA ALA A 63 -8.76 11.18 -1.54
C ALA A 63 -7.64 10.19 -1.14
N ALA A 64 -7.34 9.21 -1.98
CA ALA A 64 -6.28 8.25 -1.72
C ALA A 64 -4.89 8.91 -1.60
N CYS A 65 -4.57 9.90 -2.44
CA CYS A 65 -3.32 10.65 -2.33
C CYS A 65 -3.22 11.44 -1.02
N LYS A 66 -4.31 12.14 -0.63
CA LYS A 66 -4.36 12.96 0.59
C LYS A 66 -4.28 12.12 1.85
N GLU A 67 -4.96 10.98 1.87
CA GLU A 67 -5.05 10.10 3.04
C GLU A 67 -3.95 9.03 3.08
N GLY A 68 -3.12 8.93 2.04
CA GLY A 68 -2.09 7.90 1.94
C GLY A 68 -2.67 6.49 1.82
N ARG A 69 -3.89 6.35 1.27
CA ARG A 69 -4.53 5.04 1.11
C ARG A 69 -3.72 4.17 0.14
N LYS A 70 -3.60 2.91 0.52
CA LYS A 70 -2.99 1.84 -0.28
C LYS A 70 -3.98 0.69 -0.35
N PRO A 71 -3.92 -0.16 -1.39
CA PRO A 71 -4.55 -1.49 -1.38
C PRO A 71 -4.40 -2.17 -0.03
N GLU A 72 -5.44 -2.87 0.41
CA GLU A 72 -5.40 -3.62 1.67
C GLU A 72 -4.23 -4.61 1.68
N ALA A 73 -3.97 -5.26 0.54
CA ALA A 73 -2.81 -6.14 0.35
C ALA A 73 -1.45 -5.41 0.47
N GLN A 74 -1.36 -4.14 0.11
CA GLN A 74 -0.13 -3.33 0.30
C GLN A 74 -0.03 -2.77 1.72
N GLN A 75 -1.16 -2.45 2.35
CA GLN A 75 -1.21 -1.98 3.73
C GLN A 75 -0.85 -3.11 4.71
N ALA A 76 -1.41 -4.31 4.51
CA ALA A 76 -1.06 -5.52 5.25
C ALA A 76 0.43 -5.86 5.12
N LYS A 77 1.00 -5.77 3.90
CA LYS A 77 2.45 -5.94 3.69
C LYS A 77 3.28 -4.91 4.45
N SER A 78 2.84 -3.65 4.52
CA SER A 78 3.55 -2.62 5.29
C SER A 78 3.52 -2.88 6.80
N GLY A 79 2.39 -3.38 7.33
CA GLY A 79 2.26 -3.77 8.73
C GLY A 79 3.12 -5.00 9.08
N VAL A 80 3.14 -6.01 8.21
CA VAL A 80 3.99 -7.20 8.36
C VAL A 80 5.47 -6.83 8.35
N VAL A 81 5.91 -5.93 7.47
CA VAL A 81 7.31 -5.47 7.42
C VAL A 81 7.67 -4.71 8.70
N ALA A 82 6.83 -3.78 9.15
CA ALA A 82 7.08 -3.04 10.39
C ALA A 82 7.14 -3.96 11.62
N TRP A 83 6.24 -4.94 11.69
CA TRP A 83 6.27 -5.99 12.71
C TRP A 83 7.55 -6.82 12.64
N PHE A 84 7.95 -7.26 11.44
CA PHE A 84 9.15 -8.08 11.26
C PHE A 84 10.42 -7.33 11.69
N GLU A 85 10.56 -6.05 11.34
CA GLU A 85 11.70 -5.24 11.76
C GLU A 85 11.81 -5.10 13.27
N TRP A 86 10.68 -4.88 13.95
CA TRP A 86 10.62 -4.86 15.41
C TRP A 86 10.94 -6.24 16.00
N ALA A 87 10.27 -7.30 15.54
CA ALA A 87 10.45 -8.66 16.05
C ALA A 87 11.90 -9.16 15.86
N ARG A 88 12.57 -8.73 14.79
CA ARG A 88 13.99 -9.02 14.56
C ARG A 88 14.90 -8.28 15.54
N LYS A 89 14.59 -7.02 15.90
CA LYS A 89 15.33 -6.26 16.92
C LYS A 89 15.20 -6.90 18.31
N GLU A 90 14.00 -7.36 18.66
CA GLU A 90 13.73 -8.09 19.91
C GLU A 90 14.24 -9.55 19.88
N ARG A 91 14.89 -9.97 18.78
CA ARG A 91 15.41 -11.34 18.55
C ARG A 91 14.33 -12.43 18.65
N ILE A 92 13.07 -12.09 18.39
CA ILE A 92 11.94 -13.03 18.31
C ILE A 92 11.99 -13.82 17.00
N VAL A 93 12.48 -13.20 15.92
CA VAL A 93 12.67 -13.82 14.60
C VAL A 93 14.04 -13.44 14.02
N ILE A 94 14.58 -14.27 13.12
CA ILE A 94 15.89 -14.04 12.47
C ILE A 94 15.80 -13.76 10.97
N ALA A 95 14.79 -14.32 10.30
CA ALA A 95 14.56 -14.18 8.86
C ALA A 95 13.08 -14.34 8.52
N MET A 96 12.69 -13.85 7.33
CA MET A 96 11.34 -14.01 6.79
C MET A 96 11.43 -14.35 5.30
N SER A 97 10.57 -15.26 4.85
CA SER A 97 10.37 -15.60 3.44
C SER A 97 8.88 -15.76 3.17
N GLY A 98 8.34 -14.89 2.32
CA GLY A 98 6.90 -14.84 2.05
C GLY A 98 6.09 -14.60 3.32
N GLU A 99 5.22 -15.54 3.68
CA GLU A 99 4.36 -15.49 4.88
C GLU A 99 4.89 -16.36 6.04
N VAL A 100 6.18 -16.72 6.01
CA VAL A 100 6.84 -17.53 7.04
C VAL A 100 8.01 -16.77 7.65
N VAL A 101 8.14 -16.84 8.97
CA VAL A 101 9.29 -16.34 9.73
C VAL A 101 10.06 -17.50 10.35
N TYR A 102 11.36 -17.30 10.54
CA TYR A 102 12.25 -18.24 11.19
C TYR A 102 12.62 -17.73 12.59
N THR A 103 12.45 -18.57 13.61
CA THR A 103 12.83 -18.24 14.99
C THR A 103 14.32 -18.48 15.22
N PRO A 104 14.93 -17.94 16.28
CA PRO A 104 16.31 -18.26 16.66
C PRO A 104 16.54 -19.76 16.91
N ASP A 105 15.50 -20.48 17.33
CA ASP A 105 15.54 -21.93 17.58
C ASP A 105 15.45 -22.76 16.28
N GLY A 106 15.34 -22.10 15.12
CA GLY A 106 15.28 -22.75 13.81
C GLY A 106 13.88 -23.18 13.39
N GLU A 107 12.83 -22.76 14.10
CA GLU A 107 11.45 -23.07 13.74
C GLU A 107 10.95 -22.18 12.61
N ALA A 108 10.22 -22.77 11.67
CA ALA A 108 9.51 -22.04 10.62
C ALA A 108 8.03 -21.88 11.02
N VAL A 109 7.59 -20.64 11.23
CA VAL A 109 6.24 -20.33 11.74
C VAL A 109 5.55 -19.32 10.84
N ALA A 110 4.24 -19.45 10.64
CA ALA A 110 3.46 -18.49 9.87
C ALA A 110 3.51 -17.08 10.51
N VAL A 111 3.70 -16.06 9.68
CA VAL A 111 3.73 -14.64 10.10
C VAL A 111 2.48 -14.27 10.89
N ALA A 112 1.29 -14.67 10.42
CA ALA A 112 0.03 -14.37 11.09
C ALA A 112 -0.07 -14.97 12.50
N GLU A 113 0.50 -16.16 12.70
CA GLU A 113 0.55 -16.80 14.02
C GLU A 113 1.52 -16.06 14.95
N MET A 114 2.69 -15.68 14.44
CA MET A 114 3.67 -14.93 15.23
C MET A 114 3.21 -13.51 15.58
N ILE A 115 2.46 -12.84 14.70
CA ILE A 115 1.83 -11.54 15.00
C ILE A 115 0.80 -11.67 16.13
N ARG A 116 0.05 -12.77 16.20
CA ARG A 116 -0.90 -13.02 17.31
C ARG A 116 -0.18 -13.26 18.62
N ARG A 117 0.94 -13.98 18.60
CA ARG A 117 1.77 -14.24 19.79
C ARG A 117 2.51 -12.98 20.27
N PHE A 118 2.96 -12.15 19.32
CA PHE A 118 3.79 -10.97 19.57
C PHE A 118 3.24 -9.75 18.82
N PRO A 119 2.09 -9.17 19.22
CA PRO A 119 1.55 -8.00 18.55
C PRO A 119 2.45 -6.77 18.78
N VAL A 120 2.68 -5.97 17.74
CA VAL A 120 3.28 -4.63 17.88
C VAL A 120 2.30 -3.78 18.70
N GLY A 121 2.64 -3.50 19.96
CA GLY A 121 1.76 -2.74 20.87
C GLY A 121 1.95 -2.96 22.37
N PHE A 122 2.94 -3.74 22.83
CA PHE A 122 3.27 -3.82 24.26
C PHE A 122 4.68 -3.30 24.56
N GLN A 123 4.79 -1.96 24.61
CA GLN A 123 5.70 -1.24 25.50
C GLN A 123 4.82 -0.19 26.18
N GLY A 124 4.84 -0.18 27.51
CA GLY A 124 3.94 0.60 28.37
C GLY A 124 3.97 2.11 28.16
#